data_AF-A0A8F5VLF7-F1
#
_entry.id   AF-A0A8F5VLF7-F1
#
_cell.length_a   1.000
_cell.length_b   1.000
_cell.length_c   1.000
_cell.angle_alpha   90.00
_cell.angle_beta   90.00
_cell.angle_gamma   90.00
#
_symmetry.space_group_name_H-M   'P 1'
#
loop_
_entity.id
_entity.type
_entity.pdbx_description
1 polymer ?
#
loop_
_entity_poly.entity_id
_entity_poly.type
_entity_poly.pdbx_seq_one_letter_code
_entity_poly.pdbx_strand_id
1 'polypeptide(L)'
;MRQVAIYGKGGIGKSTTTQNTVAALASAGKKVMVVGCDPKADSTRLLLHGLCQKTVLDTLRDEGDDIELDDILKPGFGETMCVESGGPEPGVGCAGRGIITSINLLESLGAYTPNLDYVFYDVLGDVVCGGFAMPIREGKAEEIYIVASGELMALYAANNIAKGIQKYADNGKVRLGGIICNSRKVDNEYALLKAFAEEIGSQLIHFVPRDNLVQRAEINKKTVIDFDPDSNQAQEYKKLANAIDTNTMFVKPKPMTQDRLEELMMQHGFLDAL
;
A
#
# COMPACT_ATOMS: atom_id res chain seq x y z
N MET A 1 4.10 -9.26 -15.07
CA MET A 1 4.24 -8.76 -13.70
C MET A 1 3.72 -7.33 -13.60
N ARG A 2 2.71 -7.09 -12.77
CA ARG A 2 2.22 -5.74 -12.41
C ARG A 2 2.96 -5.24 -11.18
N GLN A 3 3.40 -4.00 -11.22
CA GLN A 3 4.17 -3.39 -10.14
C GLN A 3 3.32 -2.34 -9.42
N VAL A 4 2.82 -2.72 -8.26
CA VAL A 4 1.81 -1.97 -7.50
C VAL A 4 2.45 -1.35 -6.27
N ALA A 5 2.19 -0.07 -5.99
CA ALA A 5 2.52 0.53 -4.71
C ALA A 5 1.27 1.02 -3.98
N ILE A 6 1.20 0.71 -2.69
CA ILE A 6 0.14 1.15 -1.79
C ILE A 6 0.68 2.27 -0.92
N TYR A 7 0.06 3.45 -1.03
CA TYR A 7 0.42 4.65 -0.28
C TYR A 7 -0.74 5.10 0.62
N GLY A 8 -0.47 6.07 1.50
CA GLY A 8 -1.47 6.66 2.38
C GLY A 8 -0.89 7.07 3.74
N LYS A 9 -1.70 7.79 4.52
CA LYS A 9 -1.34 8.28 5.85
C LYS A 9 -0.98 7.13 6.81
N GLY A 10 -0.08 7.38 7.76
CA GLY A 10 0.19 6.50 8.89
C GLY A 10 -1.07 6.22 9.70
N GLY A 11 -1.23 4.98 10.18
CA GLY A 11 -2.40 4.57 10.99
C GLY A 11 -3.71 4.38 10.23
N ILE A 12 -3.76 4.66 8.91
CA ILE A 12 -4.97 4.46 8.10
C ILE A 12 -5.26 2.98 7.77
N GLY A 13 -4.37 2.06 8.14
CA GLY A 13 -4.52 0.62 7.88
C GLY A 13 -4.06 0.17 6.49
N LYS A 14 -3.01 0.81 5.94
CA LYS A 14 -2.37 0.42 4.67
C LYS A 14 -1.93 -1.04 4.69
N SER A 15 -1.01 -1.38 5.59
CA SER A 15 -0.39 -2.70 5.67
C SER A 15 -1.41 -3.81 5.88
N THR A 16 -2.46 -3.56 6.68
CA THR A 16 -3.58 -4.49 6.84
C THR A 16 -4.32 -4.70 5.51
N THR A 17 -4.62 -3.62 4.79
CA THR A 17 -5.32 -3.67 3.50
C THR A 17 -4.46 -4.35 2.44
N THR A 18 -3.17 -4.02 2.37
CA THR A 18 -2.19 -4.63 1.45
C THR A 18 -2.11 -6.14 1.68
N GLN A 19 -1.87 -6.59 2.92
CA GLN A 19 -1.71 -8.01 3.22
C GLN A 19 -2.98 -8.82 2.93
N ASN A 20 -4.16 -8.29 3.27
CA ASN A 20 -5.42 -8.95 2.95
C ASN A 20 -5.71 -9.01 1.44
N THR A 21 -5.38 -7.94 0.70
CA THR A 21 -5.53 -7.91 -0.75
C THR A 21 -4.60 -8.92 -1.43
N VAL A 22 -3.33 -8.96 -0.99
CA VAL A 22 -2.34 -9.92 -1.47
C VAL A 22 -2.76 -11.35 -1.15
N ALA A 23 -3.23 -11.64 0.07
CA ALA A 23 -3.75 -12.96 0.43
C ALA A 23 -4.95 -13.38 -0.44
N ALA A 24 -5.84 -12.43 -0.79
CA ALA A 24 -6.95 -12.70 -1.69
C ALA A 24 -6.48 -12.99 -3.13
N LEU A 25 -5.50 -12.25 -3.64
CA LEU A 25 -4.87 -12.51 -4.95
C LEU A 25 -4.17 -13.87 -4.98
N ALA A 26 -3.41 -14.20 -3.94
CA ALA A 26 -2.73 -15.48 -3.79
C ALA A 26 -3.73 -16.65 -3.74
N SER A 27 -4.83 -16.49 -3.00
CA SER A 27 -5.93 -17.48 -2.97
C SER A 27 -6.62 -17.64 -4.33
N ALA A 28 -6.54 -16.65 -5.21
CA ALA A 28 -7.01 -16.70 -6.59
C ALA A 28 -5.94 -17.24 -7.58
N GLY A 29 -4.83 -17.78 -7.06
CA GLY A 29 -3.77 -18.42 -7.85
C GLY A 29 -2.72 -17.45 -8.42
N LYS A 30 -2.71 -16.18 -8.00
CA LYS A 30 -1.68 -15.22 -8.44
C LYS A 30 -0.40 -15.41 -7.64
N LYS A 31 0.75 -15.33 -8.31
CA LYS A 31 2.07 -15.30 -7.66
C LYS A 31 2.43 -13.87 -7.29
N VAL A 32 2.54 -13.60 -6.00
CA VAL A 32 2.70 -12.23 -5.48
C VAL A 32 3.92 -12.11 -4.59
N MET A 33 4.71 -11.06 -4.80
CA MET A 33 5.75 -10.63 -3.87
C MET A 33 5.34 -9.34 -3.15
N VAL A 34 5.65 -9.23 -1.86
CA VAL A 34 5.42 -8.04 -1.03
C VAL A 34 6.76 -7.51 -0.54
N VAL A 35 7.03 -6.26 -0.85
CA VAL A 35 8.18 -5.49 -0.37
C VAL A 35 7.69 -4.43 0.61
N GLY A 36 7.97 -4.63 1.88
CA GLY A 36 7.67 -3.64 2.91
C GLY A 36 8.62 -2.45 2.81
N CYS A 37 8.07 -1.27 2.55
CA CYS A 37 8.79 0.00 2.41
C CYS A 37 8.35 1.01 3.49
N ASP A 38 7.82 0.51 4.61
CA ASP A 38 7.53 1.29 5.82
C ASP A 38 8.60 0.95 6.88
N PRO A 39 9.29 1.96 7.47
CA PRO A 39 10.31 1.72 8.49
C PRO A 39 9.80 0.97 9.72
N LYS A 40 8.48 0.85 9.91
CA LYS A 40 7.86 0.03 10.97
C LYS A 40 8.10 -1.48 10.79
N ALA A 41 8.41 -1.93 9.57
CA ALA A 41 8.79 -3.31 9.24
C ALA A 41 7.76 -4.40 9.65
N ASP A 42 6.46 -4.12 9.53
CA ASP A 42 5.39 -5.09 9.80
C ASP A 42 4.40 -5.27 8.62
N SER A 43 4.83 -4.89 7.43
CA SER A 43 4.10 -4.95 6.16
C SER A 43 3.79 -6.39 5.69
N THR A 44 4.50 -7.37 6.24
CA THR A 44 4.43 -8.81 5.88
C THR A 44 4.02 -9.72 7.05
N ARG A 45 3.85 -9.13 8.24
CA ARG A 45 3.65 -9.86 9.50
C ARG A 45 2.48 -10.86 9.47
N LEU A 46 1.36 -10.49 8.86
CA LEU A 46 0.15 -11.31 8.78
C LEU A 46 0.26 -12.42 7.75
N LEU A 47 1.04 -12.21 6.68
CA LEU A 47 1.33 -13.23 5.66
C LEU A 47 2.30 -14.29 6.19
N LEU A 48 3.19 -13.90 7.11
CA LEU A 48 4.18 -14.79 7.74
C LEU A 48 3.73 -15.30 9.13
N HIS A 49 2.43 -15.32 9.41
CA HIS A 49 1.85 -15.85 10.65
C HIS A 49 2.46 -15.28 11.95
N GLY A 50 2.88 -14.02 11.90
CA GLY A 50 3.40 -13.28 13.05
C GLY A 50 4.91 -13.27 13.17
N LEU A 51 5.63 -13.94 12.27
CA LEU A 51 7.08 -13.86 12.17
C LEU A 51 7.50 -12.41 11.90
N CYS A 52 8.32 -11.85 12.79
CA CYS A 52 9.06 -10.63 12.50
C CYS A 52 10.31 -11.04 11.72
N GLN A 53 10.23 -11.03 10.39
CA GLN A 53 11.40 -11.35 9.59
C GLN A 53 12.49 -10.29 9.78
N LYS A 54 13.75 -10.72 9.67
CA LYS A 54 14.90 -9.82 9.64
C LYS A 54 14.81 -8.94 8.38
N THR A 55 15.07 -7.65 8.52
CA THR A 55 14.95 -6.73 7.40
C THR A 55 16.19 -6.77 6.51
N VAL A 56 16.08 -6.28 5.28
CA VAL A 56 17.23 -6.18 4.36
C VAL A 56 18.35 -5.33 4.97
N LEU A 57 18.02 -4.18 5.55
CA LEU A 57 19.02 -3.30 6.16
C LEU A 57 19.63 -3.86 7.45
N ASP A 58 18.89 -4.67 8.21
CA ASP A 58 19.46 -5.38 9.37
C ASP A 58 20.40 -6.49 8.92
N THR A 59 20.03 -7.23 7.87
CA THR A 59 20.86 -8.30 7.29
C THR A 59 22.16 -7.73 6.73
N LEU A 60 22.10 -6.61 5.99
CA LEU A 60 23.29 -5.88 5.51
C LEU A 60 24.20 -5.39 6.63
N ARG A 61 23.64 -5.02 7.78
CA ARG A 61 24.45 -4.59 8.93
C ARG A 61 25.19 -5.74 9.60
N ASP A 62 24.56 -6.90 9.67
CA ASP A 62 25.10 -8.07 10.36
C ASP A 62 26.05 -8.88 9.49
N GLU A 63 25.71 -9.05 8.21
CA GLU A 63 26.35 -10.01 7.28
C GLU A 63 27.21 -9.32 6.21
N GLY A 64 27.09 -8.00 6.04
CA GLY A 64 27.82 -7.26 5.01
C GLY A 64 27.25 -7.51 3.62
N ASP A 65 28.13 -7.61 2.61
CA ASP A 65 27.72 -7.75 1.20
C ASP A 65 27.44 -9.21 0.77
N ASP A 66 27.73 -10.20 1.63
CA ASP A 66 27.56 -11.64 1.36
C ASP A 66 26.13 -12.12 1.67
N ILE A 67 25.11 -11.37 1.22
CA ILE A 67 23.69 -11.71 1.44
C ILE A 67 23.16 -12.57 0.32
N GLU A 68 22.45 -13.65 0.67
CA GLU A 68 21.67 -14.45 -0.27
C GLU A 68 20.19 -14.06 -0.22
N LEU A 69 19.46 -14.37 -1.31
CA LEU A 69 18.04 -14.00 -1.41
C LEU A 69 17.21 -14.68 -0.31
N ASP A 70 17.56 -15.92 0.03
CA ASP A 70 16.85 -16.72 1.03
C ASP A 70 16.98 -16.16 2.45
N ASP A 71 17.97 -15.29 2.72
CA ASP A 71 18.13 -14.63 4.01
C ASP A 71 17.02 -13.60 4.26
N ILE A 72 16.63 -12.89 3.21
CA ILE A 72 15.73 -11.72 3.26
C ILE A 72 14.33 -11.95 2.67
N LEU A 73 14.16 -12.97 1.81
CA LEU A 73 12.90 -13.25 1.13
C LEU A 73 12.27 -14.54 1.69
N LYS A 74 11.15 -14.40 2.42
CA LYS A 74 10.49 -15.54 3.08
C LYS A 74 9.15 -15.88 2.42
N PRO A 75 8.83 -17.17 2.20
CA PRO A 75 7.51 -17.57 1.76
C PRO A 75 6.49 -17.44 2.91
N GLY A 76 5.29 -16.98 2.57
CA GLY A 76 4.16 -16.82 3.48
C GLY A 76 2.88 -17.51 2.97
N PHE A 77 1.74 -17.08 3.49
CA PHE A 77 0.42 -17.57 3.11
C PHE A 77 0.23 -17.58 1.59
N GLY A 78 -0.26 -18.69 1.03
CA GLY A 78 -0.56 -18.80 -0.41
C GLY A 78 0.67 -18.65 -1.31
N GLU A 79 1.85 -19.09 -0.84
CA GLU A 79 3.13 -18.97 -1.56
C GLU A 79 3.53 -17.52 -1.90
N THR A 80 3.03 -16.54 -1.14
CA THR A 80 3.46 -15.15 -1.29
C THR A 80 4.90 -14.98 -0.84
N MET A 81 5.73 -14.28 -1.60
CA MET A 81 7.09 -13.96 -1.18
C MET A 81 7.12 -12.64 -0.42
N CYS A 82 7.71 -12.62 0.76
CA CYS A 82 7.68 -11.48 1.68
C CYS A 82 9.09 -11.01 1.99
N VAL A 83 9.32 -9.70 1.95
CA VAL A 83 10.57 -9.05 2.38
C VAL A 83 10.26 -7.70 3.01
N GLU A 84 11.02 -7.32 4.04
CA GLU A 84 10.97 -5.98 4.64
C GLU A 84 12.27 -5.24 4.33
N SER A 85 12.17 -4.03 3.78
CA SER A 85 13.33 -3.15 3.61
C SER A 85 13.97 -2.85 4.97
N GLY A 86 13.15 -2.57 5.97
CA GLY A 86 13.62 -2.00 7.24
C GLY A 86 13.87 -0.51 7.15
N GLY A 87 14.09 0.09 8.31
CA GLY A 87 14.39 1.51 8.47
C GLY A 87 15.78 1.72 9.08
N PRO A 88 16.31 2.95 8.99
CA PRO A 88 17.50 3.29 9.75
C PRO A 88 17.18 3.33 11.25
N GLU A 89 18.21 3.35 12.08
CA GLU A 89 18.01 3.53 13.52
C GLU A 89 17.24 4.82 13.83
N PRO A 90 16.30 4.80 14.79
CA PRO A 90 15.53 5.99 15.15
C PRO A 90 16.44 7.19 15.45
N GLY A 91 16.21 8.30 14.74
CA GLY A 91 17.01 9.52 14.86
C GLY A 91 18.26 9.58 13.98
N VAL A 92 18.56 8.54 13.21
CA VAL A 92 19.74 8.46 12.32
C VAL A 92 19.30 8.08 10.89
N GLY A 93 20.06 8.50 9.89
CA GLY A 93 19.90 8.03 8.52
C GLY A 93 18.67 8.58 7.77
N CYS A 94 18.30 7.92 6.68
CA CYS A 94 17.16 8.29 5.85
C CYS A 94 16.42 7.02 5.41
N ALA A 95 15.18 6.83 5.88
CA ALA A 95 14.34 5.68 5.52
C ALA A 95 14.20 5.52 4.00
N GLY A 96 14.09 6.64 3.29
CA GLY A 96 14.07 6.66 1.84
C GLY A 96 15.30 6.04 1.17
N ARG A 97 16.52 6.22 1.73
CA ARG A 97 17.73 5.54 1.20
C ARG A 97 17.71 4.04 1.47
N GLY A 98 17.15 3.64 2.62
CA GLY A 98 16.98 2.24 2.98
C GLY A 98 16.13 1.47 1.96
N ILE A 99 15.02 2.08 1.52
CA ILE A 99 14.14 1.52 0.48
C ILE A 99 14.91 1.32 -0.83
N ILE A 100 15.70 2.32 -1.25
CA ILE A 100 16.50 2.27 -2.48
C ILE A 100 17.49 1.11 -2.42
N THR A 101 18.26 1.02 -1.33
CA THR A 101 19.23 -0.05 -1.13
C THR A 101 18.55 -1.42 -1.20
N SER A 102 17.41 -1.58 -0.52
CA SER A 102 16.70 -2.86 -0.46
C SER A 102 16.14 -3.30 -1.81
N ILE A 103 15.52 -2.38 -2.56
CA ILE A 103 14.99 -2.68 -3.89
C ILE A 103 16.13 -3.04 -4.85
N ASN A 104 17.23 -2.29 -4.84
CA ASN A 104 18.38 -2.58 -5.69
C ASN A 104 19.03 -3.94 -5.37
N LEU A 105 19.13 -4.30 -4.08
CA LEU A 105 19.65 -5.60 -3.67
C LEU A 105 18.72 -6.74 -4.13
N LEU A 106 17.41 -6.59 -3.96
CA LEU A 106 16.44 -7.57 -4.45
C LEU A 106 16.53 -7.77 -5.97
N GLU A 107 16.80 -6.70 -6.72
CA GLU A 107 17.03 -6.78 -8.16
C GLU A 107 18.33 -7.52 -8.50
N SER A 108 19.45 -7.22 -7.82
CA SER A 108 20.72 -7.89 -8.07
C SER A 108 20.69 -9.37 -7.69
N LEU A 109 19.93 -9.73 -6.67
CA LEU A 109 19.74 -11.11 -6.22
C LEU A 109 18.69 -11.88 -7.05
N GLY A 110 18.06 -11.24 -8.03
CA GLY A 110 17.13 -11.91 -8.95
C GLY A 110 15.75 -12.22 -8.35
N ALA A 111 15.30 -11.47 -7.34
CA ALA A 111 14.01 -11.68 -6.69
C ALA A 111 12.81 -11.48 -7.63
N TYR A 112 12.96 -10.67 -8.68
CA TYR A 112 11.92 -10.30 -9.64
C TYR A 112 11.82 -11.31 -10.77
N THR A 113 11.35 -12.51 -10.45
CA THR A 113 11.27 -13.63 -11.39
C THR A 113 10.14 -13.48 -12.42
N PRO A 114 10.29 -14.00 -13.66
CA PRO A 114 9.27 -13.87 -14.71
C PRO A 114 7.91 -14.52 -14.40
N ASN A 115 7.86 -15.41 -13.41
CA ASN A 115 6.65 -16.10 -12.96
C ASN A 115 5.82 -15.27 -11.96
N LEU A 116 6.31 -14.11 -11.49
CA LEU A 116 5.53 -13.22 -10.63
C LEU A 116 4.43 -12.50 -11.43
N ASP A 117 3.20 -12.62 -10.96
CA ASP A 117 2.08 -11.85 -11.47
C ASP A 117 2.11 -10.43 -10.91
N TYR A 118 2.46 -10.28 -9.63
CA TYR A 118 2.45 -9.01 -8.91
C TYR A 118 3.67 -8.79 -8.02
N VAL A 119 4.07 -7.53 -7.90
CA VAL A 119 4.87 -7.03 -6.78
C VAL A 119 4.09 -5.90 -6.11
N PHE A 120 3.91 -5.98 -4.80
CA PHE A 120 3.31 -4.93 -3.98
C PHE A 120 4.38 -4.25 -3.11
N TYR A 121 4.49 -2.94 -3.24
CA TYR A 121 5.29 -2.09 -2.36
C TYR A 121 4.36 -1.42 -1.34
N ASP A 122 4.50 -1.74 -0.05
CA ASP A 122 3.77 -1.05 1.02
C ASP A 122 4.58 0.14 1.49
N VAL A 123 4.25 1.35 1.03
CA VAL A 123 5.10 2.54 1.19
C VAL A 123 4.51 3.52 2.20
N LEU A 124 5.36 4.07 3.05
CA LEU A 124 4.99 5.16 3.96
C LEU A 124 4.54 6.39 3.15
N GLY A 125 3.30 6.86 3.38
CA GLY A 125 2.72 8.00 2.66
C GLY A 125 2.64 9.32 3.42
N ASP A 126 3.11 9.37 4.68
CA ASP A 126 3.07 10.62 5.48
C ASP A 126 4.05 11.67 4.97
N VAL A 127 5.20 11.23 4.45
CA VAL A 127 6.26 12.10 3.96
C VAL A 127 6.55 11.72 2.52
N VAL A 128 6.13 12.56 1.57
CA VAL A 128 6.40 12.36 0.14
C VAL A 128 7.76 12.98 -0.25
N CYS A 129 8.81 12.63 0.51
CA CYS A 129 10.17 13.08 0.19
C CYS A 129 10.78 12.25 -0.95
N GLY A 130 11.90 12.70 -1.50
CA GLY A 130 12.50 12.08 -2.69
C GLY A 130 12.84 10.58 -2.56
N GLY A 131 13.04 10.07 -1.34
CA GLY A 131 13.30 8.65 -1.11
C GLY A 131 12.03 7.79 -1.03
N PHE A 132 10.97 8.23 -0.33
CA PHE A 132 9.68 7.52 -0.34
C PHE A 132 8.97 7.60 -1.69
N ALA A 133 9.32 8.59 -2.50
CA ALA A 133 8.91 8.67 -3.90
C ALA A 133 9.76 7.79 -4.84
N MET A 134 10.79 7.07 -4.35
CA MET A 134 11.67 6.31 -5.25
C MET A 134 10.96 5.21 -6.04
N PRO A 135 10.05 4.39 -5.46
CA PRO A 135 9.33 3.39 -6.25
C PRO A 135 8.60 4.02 -7.45
N ILE A 136 8.06 5.23 -7.26
CA ILE A 136 7.42 6.03 -8.32
C ILE A 136 8.46 6.62 -9.28
N ARG A 137 9.49 7.29 -8.75
CA ARG A 137 10.49 8.06 -9.50
C ARG A 137 11.33 7.19 -10.42
N GLU A 138 11.71 6.01 -9.97
CA GLU A 138 12.57 5.08 -10.71
C GLU A 138 11.75 4.03 -11.48
N GLY A 139 10.43 4.21 -11.55
CA GLY A 139 9.54 3.32 -12.31
C GLY A 139 9.50 1.90 -11.78
N LYS A 140 9.82 1.68 -10.50
CA LYS A 140 9.71 0.37 -9.84
C LYS A 140 8.25 0.00 -9.59
N ALA A 141 7.37 1.00 -9.44
CA ALA A 141 5.92 0.85 -9.35
C ALA A 141 5.24 1.72 -10.41
N GLU A 142 4.51 1.08 -11.33
CA GLU A 142 3.76 1.76 -12.39
C GLU A 142 2.30 2.04 -11.96
N GLU A 143 1.79 1.26 -11.02
CA GLU A 143 0.40 1.29 -10.58
C GLU A 143 0.30 1.70 -9.11
N ILE A 144 -0.30 2.84 -8.83
CA ILE A 144 -0.39 3.38 -7.46
C ILE A 144 -1.83 3.32 -6.96
N TYR A 145 -2.03 2.79 -5.75
CA TYR A 145 -3.28 2.96 -5.02
C TYR A 145 -3.03 3.71 -3.71
N ILE A 146 -3.99 4.54 -3.32
CA ILE A 146 -3.89 5.33 -2.10
C ILE A 146 -5.00 4.90 -1.14
N VAL A 147 -4.62 4.43 0.04
CA VAL A 147 -5.55 4.16 1.13
C VAL A 147 -5.83 5.46 1.88
N ALA A 148 -7.12 5.81 1.96
CA ALA A 148 -7.61 7.01 2.65
C ALA A 148 -8.86 6.69 3.47
N SER A 149 -9.34 7.67 4.25
CA SER A 149 -10.63 7.62 4.95
C SER A 149 -11.29 9.01 4.85
N GLY A 150 -12.50 9.15 5.39
CA GLY A 150 -13.22 10.43 5.45
C GLY A 150 -12.58 11.48 6.35
N GLU A 151 -11.49 11.15 7.05
CA GLU A 151 -10.73 12.12 7.84
C GLU A 151 -10.01 13.15 6.93
N LEU A 152 -10.12 14.44 7.28
CA LEU A 152 -9.47 15.55 6.55
C LEU A 152 -7.97 15.28 6.30
N MET A 153 -7.26 14.83 7.33
CA MET A 153 -5.82 14.58 7.24
C MET A 153 -5.48 13.40 6.33
N ALA A 154 -6.37 12.41 6.19
CA ALA A 154 -6.17 11.29 5.28
C ALA A 154 -6.33 11.73 3.82
N LEU A 155 -7.33 12.56 3.51
CA LEU A 155 -7.50 13.14 2.18
C LEU A 155 -6.40 14.15 1.84
N TYR A 156 -5.92 14.92 2.82
CA TYR A 156 -4.77 15.81 2.65
C TYR A 156 -3.51 15.03 2.23
N ALA A 157 -3.21 13.93 2.94
CA ALA A 157 -2.11 13.05 2.58
C ALA A 157 -2.29 12.45 1.18
N ALA A 158 -3.50 11.96 0.87
CA ALA A 158 -3.83 11.41 -0.44
C ALA A 158 -3.61 12.43 -1.57
N ASN A 159 -4.03 13.68 -1.38
CA ASN A 159 -3.85 14.77 -2.34
C ASN A 159 -2.35 15.11 -2.53
N ASN A 160 -1.55 15.08 -1.47
CA ASN A 160 -0.10 15.29 -1.59
C ASN A 160 0.62 14.13 -2.29
N ILE A 161 0.20 12.90 -2.05
CA ILE A 161 0.70 11.72 -2.78
C ILE A 161 0.34 11.85 -4.26
N ALA A 162 -0.89 12.30 -4.58
CA ALA A 162 -1.31 12.59 -5.95
C ALA A 162 -0.43 13.65 -6.62
N LYS A 163 0.02 14.70 -5.90
CA LYS A 163 1.02 15.67 -6.42
C LYS A 163 2.35 14.98 -6.75
N GLY A 164 2.80 14.08 -5.88
CA GLY A 164 3.99 13.26 -6.13
C GLY A 164 3.86 12.44 -7.41
N ILE A 165 2.75 11.72 -7.58
CA ILE A 165 2.45 10.94 -8.79
C ILE A 165 2.41 11.83 -10.02
N GLN A 166 1.68 12.96 -9.96
CA GLN A 166 1.53 13.89 -11.08
C GLN A 166 2.89 14.38 -11.60
N LYS A 167 3.83 14.68 -10.69
CA LYS A 167 5.18 15.15 -11.02
C LYS A 167 5.99 14.13 -11.82
N TYR A 168 5.82 12.83 -11.57
CA TYR A 168 6.56 11.77 -12.25
C TYR A 168 5.80 11.11 -13.40
N ALA A 169 4.48 11.32 -13.49
CA ALA A 169 3.64 10.76 -14.55
C ALA A 169 3.95 11.31 -15.95
N ASP A 170 4.52 12.53 -16.05
CA ASP A 170 4.89 13.14 -17.34
C ASP A 170 6.09 12.47 -18.01
N ASN A 171 7.07 12.05 -17.21
CA ASN A 171 8.33 11.48 -17.70
C ASN A 171 8.45 9.97 -17.41
N GLY A 172 7.40 9.37 -16.85
CA GLY A 172 7.38 8.01 -16.37
C GLY A 172 6.06 7.30 -16.64
N LYS A 173 6.05 5.99 -16.38
CA LYS A 173 4.88 5.13 -16.58
C LYS A 173 3.92 5.12 -15.40
N VAL A 174 4.29 5.75 -14.29
CA VAL A 174 3.47 5.77 -13.06
C VAL A 174 2.09 6.38 -13.31
N ARG A 175 1.05 5.70 -12.83
CA ARG A 175 -0.33 6.15 -12.88
C ARG A 175 -1.04 5.87 -11.55
N LEU A 176 -2.02 6.70 -11.23
CA LEU A 176 -2.95 6.43 -10.13
C LEU A 176 -4.01 5.45 -10.64
N GLY A 177 -4.11 4.28 -10.02
CA GLY A 177 -5.11 3.25 -10.31
C GLY A 177 -6.42 3.45 -9.56
N GLY A 178 -6.37 4.06 -8.37
CA GLY A 178 -7.57 4.41 -7.61
C GLY A 178 -7.31 4.74 -6.15
N ILE A 179 -8.38 5.21 -5.49
CA ILE A 179 -8.44 5.42 -4.05
C ILE A 179 -9.13 4.22 -3.41
N ILE A 180 -8.55 3.69 -2.34
CA ILE A 180 -9.17 2.67 -1.50
C ILE A 180 -9.61 3.37 -0.21
N CYS A 181 -10.92 3.38 0.07
CA CYS A 181 -11.40 3.85 1.35
C CYS A 181 -11.25 2.74 2.39
N ASN A 182 -10.52 2.99 3.48
CA ASN A 182 -10.58 2.16 4.68
C ASN A 182 -11.40 2.88 5.74
N SER A 183 -12.65 2.46 5.88
CA SER A 183 -13.66 3.20 6.62
C SER A 183 -13.25 3.46 8.06
N ARG A 184 -13.47 4.71 8.50
CA ARG A 184 -13.37 5.15 9.90
C ARG A 184 -14.74 5.42 10.52
N LYS A 185 -15.82 5.02 9.83
CA LYS A 185 -17.22 5.32 10.19
C LYS A 185 -17.47 6.83 10.27
N VAL A 186 -16.90 7.58 9.33
CA VAL A 186 -17.22 8.99 9.14
C VAL A 186 -18.58 9.08 8.45
N ASP A 187 -19.37 10.10 8.79
CA ASP A 187 -20.66 10.31 8.15
C ASP A 187 -20.48 10.58 6.65
N ASN A 188 -21.34 9.96 5.83
CA ASN A 188 -21.31 10.10 4.37
C ASN A 188 -19.94 9.75 3.71
N GLU A 189 -19.10 8.96 4.39
CA GLU A 189 -17.70 8.69 4.00
C GLU A 189 -17.56 8.15 2.57
N TYR A 190 -18.49 7.29 2.14
CA TYR A 190 -18.48 6.75 0.79
C TYR A 190 -18.63 7.86 -0.27
N ALA A 191 -19.61 8.75 -0.10
CA ALA A 191 -19.87 9.82 -1.05
C ALA A 191 -18.72 10.83 -1.07
N LEU A 192 -18.17 11.15 0.11
CA LEU A 192 -17.00 12.02 0.25
C LEU A 192 -15.78 11.46 -0.50
N LEU A 193 -15.44 10.18 -0.30
CA LEU A 193 -14.28 9.56 -0.95
C LEU A 193 -14.48 9.38 -2.44
N LYS A 194 -15.72 9.10 -2.87
CA LYS A 194 -16.08 9.06 -4.28
C LYS A 194 -15.89 10.42 -4.94
N ALA A 195 -16.42 11.49 -4.35
CA ALA A 195 -16.26 12.86 -4.83
C ALA A 195 -14.78 13.28 -4.88
N PHE A 196 -14.01 12.99 -3.83
CA PHE A 196 -12.58 13.24 -3.80
C PHE A 196 -11.84 12.51 -4.95
N ALA A 197 -12.14 11.23 -5.17
CA ALA A 197 -11.50 10.44 -6.22
C ALA A 197 -11.85 10.98 -7.62
N GLU A 198 -13.10 11.37 -7.86
CA GLU A 198 -13.56 11.97 -9.11
C GLU A 198 -12.89 13.34 -9.36
N GLU A 199 -12.79 14.18 -8.32
CA GLU A 199 -12.17 15.51 -8.41
C GLU A 199 -10.68 15.43 -8.82
N ILE A 200 -9.94 14.44 -8.30
CA ILE A 200 -8.56 14.19 -8.74
C ILE A 200 -8.45 13.43 -10.08
N GLY A 201 -9.59 13.17 -10.75
CA GLY A 201 -9.67 12.50 -12.05
C GLY A 201 -9.48 10.98 -12.00
N SER A 202 -9.70 10.35 -10.84
CA SER A 202 -9.55 8.92 -10.60
C SER A 202 -10.89 8.29 -10.15
N GLN A 203 -10.83 7.17 -9.44
CA GLN A 203 -11.97 6.40 -8.98
C GLN A 203 -11.79 5.93 -7.53
N LEU A 204 -12.90 5.78 -6.81
CA LEU A 204 -12.93 4.99 -5.59
C LEU A 204 -12.99 3.51 -5.99
N ILE A 205 -11.84 2.83 -6.04
CA ILE A 205 -11.75 1.44 -6.54
C ILE A 205 -12.53 0.48 -5.63
N HIS A 206 -12.52 0.75 -4.32
CA HIS A 206 -13.28 -0.02 -3.35
C HIS A 206 -13.46 0.73 -2.02
N PHE A 207 -14.50 0.37 -1.29
CA PHE A 207 -14.78 0.84 0.07
C PHE A 207 -14.67 -0.35 1.02
N VAL A 208 -13.62 -0.40 1.83
CA VAL A 208 -13.38 -1.43 2.83
C VAL A 208 -14.10 -1.03 4.12
N PRO A 209 -15.15 -1.76 4.55
CA PRO A 209 -15.87 -1.42 5.76
C PRO A 209 -15.06 -1.73 7.03
N ARG A 210 -15.41 -1.06 8.12
CA ARG A 210 -14.81 -1.29 9.43
C ARG A 210 -15.43 -2.53 10.08
N ASP A 211 -14.66 -3.60 10.20
CA ASP A 211 -15.06 -4.83 10.88
C ASP A 211 -14.07 -5.20 12.02
N ASN A 212 -14.62 -5.61 13.17
CA ASN A 212 -13.83 -6.06 14.32
C ASN A 212 -13.13 -7.41 14.07
N LEU A 213 -13.60 -8.18 13.08
CA LEU A 213 -12.94 -9.40 12.64
C LEU A 213 -11.50 -9.14 12.22
N VAL A 214 -11.20 -7.96 11.64
CA VAL A 214 -9.84 -7.56 11.28
C VAL A 214 -8.93 -7.58 12.52
N GLN A 215 -9.36 -7.00 13.64
CA GLN A 215 -8.55 -7.04 14.86
C GLN A 215 -8.41 -8.45 15.42
N ARG A 216 -9.44 -9.29 15.33
CA ARG A 216 -9.36 -10.70 15.76
C ARG A 216 -8.34 -11.47 14.91
N ALA A 217 -8.33 -11.28 13.61
CA ALA A 217 -7.36 -11.88 12.70
C ALA A 217 -5.93 -11.38 12.98
N GLU A 218 -5.75 -10.07 13.16
CA GLU A 218 -4.44 -9.46 13.48
C GLU A 218 -3.86 -9.93 14.82
N ILE A 219 -4.70 -10.11 15.85
CA ILE A 219 -4.29 -10.71 17.14
C ILE A 219 -3.75 -12.12 16.92
N ASN A 220 -4.43 -12.91 16.07
CA ASN A 220 -4.03 -14.25 15.65
C ASN A 220 -2.95 -14.25 14.56
N LYS A 221 -2.37 -13.07 14.24
CA LYS A 221 -1.28 -12.90 13.29
C LYS A 221 -1.59 -13.39 11.88
N LYS A 222 -2.86 -13.30 11.47
CA LYS A 222 -3.37 -13.75 10.18
C LYS A 222 -4.04 -12.61 9.44
N THR A 223 -4.09 -12.73 8.12
CA THR A 223 -5.04 -11.96 7.31
C THR A 223 -6.46 -12.48 7.57
N VAL A 224 -7.48 -11.69 7.28
CA VAL A 224 -8.88 -12.14 7.34
C VAL A 224 -9.13 -13.27 6.34
N ILE A 225 -8.47 -13.24 5.18
CA ILE A 225 -8.54 -14.30 4.16
C ILE A 225 -8.08 -15.66 4.72
N ASP A 226 -7.01 -15.68 5.51
CA ASP A 226 -6.50 -16.88 6.19
C ASP A 226 -7.34 -17.24 7.44
N PHE A 227 -7.75 -16.22 8.20
CA PHE A 227 -8.43 -16.42 9.48
C PHE A 227 -9.88 -16.91 9.35
N ASP A 228 -10.65 -16.31 8.46
CA ASP A 228 -12.07 -16.61 8.23
C ASP A 228 -12.44 -16.30 6.77
N PRO A 229 -12.16 -17.22 5.83
CA PRO A 229 -12.30 -16.99 4.38
C PRO A 229 -13.74 -16.78 3.91
N ASP A 230 -14.71 -17.20 4.71
CA ASP A 230 -16.15 -17.13 4.42
C ASP A 230 -16.81 -15.88 5.01
N SER A 231 -16.11 -15.15 5.88
CA SER A 231 -16.60 -13.90 6.45
C SER A 231 -16.91 -12.82 5.42
N ASN A 232 -17.83 -11.92 5.77
CA ASN A 232 -18.17 -10.76 4.94
C ASN A 232 -16.92 -9.91 4.63
N GLN A 233 -16.04 -9.71 5.63
CA GLN A 233 -14.83 -8.93 5.44
C GLN A 233 -13.83 -9.62 4.49
N ALA A 234 -13.72 -10.95 4.51
CA ALA A 234 -12.93 -11.68 3.50
C ALA A 234 -13.49 -11.46 2.09
N GLN A 235 -14.83 -11.43 1.93
CA GLN A 235 -15.45 -11.14 0.65
C GLN A 235 -15.15 -9.72 0.16
N GLU A 236 -15.12 -8.71 1.05
CA GLU A 236 -14.73 -7.35 0.66
C GLU A 236 -13.28 -7.29 0.18
N TYR A 237 -12.34 -7.98 0.83
CA TYR A 237 -10.96 -8.04 0.34
C TYR A 237 -10.82 -8.82 -0.98
N LYS A 238 -11.62 -9.87 -1.20
CA LYS A 238 -11.70 -10.56 -2.51
C LYS A 238 -12.24 -9.63 -3.60
N LYS A 239 -13.26 -8.81 -3.31
CA LYS A 239 -13.78 -7.79 -4.24
C LYS A 239 -12.74 -6.73 -4.55
N LEU A 240 -12.02 -6.22 -3.54
CA LEU A 240 -10.91 -5.29 -3.74
C LEU A 240 -9.81 -5.89 -4.62
N ALA A 241 -9.37 -7.12 -4.32
CA ALA A 241 -8.37 -7.82 -5.11
C ALA A 241 -8.80 -7.99 -6.58
N ASN A 242 -10.06 -8.40 -6.80
CA ASN A 242 -10.62 -8.51 -8.16
C ASN A 242 -10.71 -7.15 -8.85
N ALA A 243 -11.15 -6.11 -8.14
CA ALA A 243 -11.23 -4.76 -8.69
C ALA A 243 -9.85 -4.25 -9.15
N ILE A 244 -8.79 -4.52 -8.37
CA ILE A 244 -7.40 -4.25 -8.77
C ILE A 244 -7.00 -5.12 -9.96
N ASP A 245 -7.25 -6.44 -9.94
CA ASP A 245 -6.87 -7.37 -11.01
C ASP A 245 -7.48 -6.98 -12.36
N THR A 246 -8.74 -6.53 -12.35
CA THR A 246 -9.46 -6.13 -13.57
C THR A 246 -9.37 -4.64 -13.89
N ASN A 247 -8.64 -3.84 -13.09
CA ASN A 247 -8.61 -2.40 -13.29
C ASN A 247 -7.96 -2.01 -14.62
N THR A 248 -8.63 -1.12 -15.36
CA THR A 248 -8.11 -0.54 -16.61
C THR A 248 -8.02 0.98 -16.57
N MET A 249 -8.47 1.63 -15.49
CA MET A 249 -8.42 3.08 -15.34
C MET A 249 -7.14 3.48 -14.60
N PHE A 250 -6.18 3.99 -15.37
CA PHE A 250 -4.89 4.44 -14.90
C PHE A 250 -4.66 5.88 -15.35
N VAL A 251 -4.63 6.82 -14.41
CA VAL A 251 -4.69 8.25 -14.72
C VAL A 251 -3.46 9.00 -14.21
N LYS A 252 -3.15 10.12 -14.87
CA LYS A 252 -2.36 11.18 -14.25
C LYS A 252 -3.32 11.98 -13.34
N PRO A 253 -3.15 11.95 -12.01
CA PRO A 253 -4.08 12.63 -11.14
C PRO A 253 -4.01 14.16 -11.31
N LYS A 254 -5.10 14.83 -10.91
CA LYS A 254 -5.25 16.29 -10.87
C LYS A 254 -5.40 16.74 -9.42
N PRO A 255 -4.30 16.92 -8.68
CA PRO A 255 -4.38 17.34 -7.29
C PRO A 255 -5.09 18.69 -7.16
N MET A 256 -5.83 18.86 -6.08
CA MET A 256 -6.59 20.08 -5.78
C MET A 256 -5.85 20.99 -4.79
N THR A 257 -6.31 22.25 -4.68
CA THR A 257 -5.83 23.18 -3.65
C THR A 257 -6.33 22.76 -2.27
N GLN A 258 -5.76 23.33 -1.21
CA GLN A 258 -6.22 23.08 0.16
C GLN A 258 -7.65 23.59 0.35
N ASP A 259 -7.92 24.83 -0.07
CA ASP A 259 -9.26 25.43 -0.02
C ASP A 259 -10.31 24.56 -0.73
N ARG A 260 -9.97 24.00 -1.91
CA ARG A 260 -10.89 23.12 -2.64
C ARG A 260 -11.17 21.81 -1.90
N LEU A 261 -10.16 21.26 -1.22
CA LEU A 261 -10.34 20.07 -0.39
C LEU A 261 -11.26 20.37 0.81
N GLU A 262 -11.10 21.53 1.44
CA GLU A 262 -11.96 21.97 2.54
C GLU A 262 -13.41 22.21 2.08
N GLU A 263 -13.61 22.82 0.91
CA GLU A 263 -14.93 22.94 0.28
C GLU A 263 -15.58 21.58 0.03
N LEU A 264 -14.83 20.63 -0.52
CA LEU A 264 -15.33 19.28 -0.80
C LEU A 264 -15.73 18.57 0.50
N MET A 265 -14.97 18.77 1.58
CA MET A 265 -15.30 18.27 2.93
C MET A 265 -16.56 18.93 3.48
N MET A 266 -16.78 20.23 3.26
CA MET A 266 -18.02 20.90 3.66
C MET A 266 -19.22 20.41 2.85
N GLN A 267 -19.05 20.17 1.55
CA GLN A 267 -20.12 19.72 0.64
C GLN A 267 -20.56 18.27 0.91
N HIS A 268 -19.63 17.39 1.26
CA HIS A 268 -19.87 15.95 1.32
C HIS A 268 -19.62 15.32 2.68
N GLY A 269 -18.86 15.97 3.58
CA GLY A 269 -18.42 15.39 4.86
C GLY A 269 -19.36 15.60 6.04
N PHE A 270 -20.23 16.62 6.00
CA PHE A 270 -21.19 16.89 7.07
C PHE A 270 -22.52 17.38 6.49
N LEU A 271 -23.59 16.60 6.66
CA LEU A 271 -24.93 16.97 6.17
C LEU A 271 -25.59 18.07 7.01
N ASP A 272 -25.11 18.33 8.23
CA ASP A 272 -25.80 19.18 9.22
C ASP A 272 -25.00 20.43 9.67
N ALA A 273 -23.97 20.86 8.93
CA ALA A 273 -23.13 22.00 9.34
C ALA A 273 -23.45 23.34 8.64
N LEU A 274 -24.59 23.46 7.95
CA LEU A 274 -25.09 24.72 7.38
C LEU A 274 -26.59 24.89 7.63
#